data_AF-A0A9P0EPT7-F1
#
_entry.id   AF-A0A9P0EPT7-F1
#
_cell.length_a   1.000
_cell.length_b   1.000
_cell.length_c   1.000
_cell.angle_alpha   90.00
_cell.angle_beta   90.00
_cell.angle_gamma   90.00
#
_symmetry.space_group_name_H-M   'P 1'
#
loop_
_entity.id
_entity.type
_entity.pdbx_description
1 polymer ?
#
loop_
_entity_poly.entity_id
_entity_poly.type
_entity_poly.pdbx_seq_one_letter_code
_entity_poly.pdbx_strand_id
1 'polypeptide(L)'
;MFSLKTAQQALLNDGFVDMEDTTVGDIVLEMERRDFPYLTLFGLKYCKRYILGDERIRDVIESLLDECSLGHWLRYRALPGHIECFRRGGKEAGLRVLIVHQFCKDAEVEIWHGSHLYDLPITEGV
;
A
#
# COMPACT_ATOMS: atom_id res chain seq x y z
N MET A 1 -5.19 -2.29 18.57
CA MET A 1 -4.10 -1.37 18.98
C MET A 1 -2.89 -1.69 18.12
N PHE A 2 -2.31 -0.70 17.45
CA PHE A 2 -1.16 -0.90 16.57
C PHE A 2 0.10 -1.26 17.36
N SER A 3 0.93 -2.15 16.80
CA SER A 3 2.23 -2.54 17.35
C SER A 3 3.22 -2.69 16.19
N LEU A 4 4.29 -1.89 16.21
CA LEU A 4 5.32 -1.92 15.16
C LEU A 4 5.90 -3.32 14.95
N LYS A 5 6.27 -4.01 16.04
CA LYS A 5 6.82 -5.38 15.97
C LYS A 5 5.84 -6.36 15.32
N THR A 6 4.55 -6.23 15.62
CA THR A 6 3.51 -7.10 15.05
C THR A 6 3.33 -6.81 13.55
N ALA A 7 3.34 -5.54 13.16
CA ALA A 7 3.25 -5.11 11.76
C ALA A 7 4.45 -5.59 10.93
N GLN A 8 5.67 -5.48 11.48
CA GLN A 8 6.88 -6.01 10.86
C GLN A 8 6.78 -7.53 10.64
N GLN A 9 6.35 -8.26 11.66
CA GLN A 9 6.23 -9.71 11.57
C GLN A 9 5.17 -10.14 10.53
N ALA A 10 4.04 -9.44 10.47
CA ALA A 10 3.00 -9.66 9.46
C ALA A 10 3.55 -9.39 8.05
N LEU A 11 4.25 -8.28 7.82
CA LEU A 11 4.87 -8.01 6.52
C LEU A 11 5.88 -9.08 6.11
N LEU A 12 6.70 -9.59 7.04
CA LEU A 12 7.68 -10.62 6.74
C LEU A 12 7.04 -11.98 6.44
N ASN A 13 5.98 -12.36 7.16
CA ASN A 13 5.35 -13.68 7.04
C ASN A 13 4.22 -13.73 6.01
N ASP A 14 3.33 -12.73 6.06
CA ASP A 14 2.08 -12.68 5.31
C ASP A 14 2.18 -11.78 4.07
N GLY A 15 3.18 -10.90 4.01
CA GLY A 15 3.41 -9.99 2.88
C GLY A 15 2.58 -8.70 2.93
N PHE A 16 1.71 -8.56 3.93
CA PHE A 16 0.93 -7.35 4.17
C PHE A 16 0.64 -7.17 5.67
N VAL A 17 0.21 -5.98 6.02
CA VAL A 17 -0.37 -5.67 7.33
C VAL A 17 -1.62 -4.85 7.10
N ASP A 18 -2.73 -5.27 7.69
CA ASP A 18 -3.94 -4.46 7.74
C ASP A 18 -3.81 -3.42 8.85
N MET A 19 -3.98 -2.15 8.47
CA MET A 19 -3.96 -1.01 9.38
C MET A 19 -5.38 -0.44 9.44
N GLU A 20 -6.21 -1.02 10.30
CA GLU A 20 -7.59 -0.59 10.45
C GLU A 20 -7.68 0.92 10.72
N ASP A 21 -8.37 1.62 9.82
CA ASP A 21 -8.65 3.04 9.89
C ASP A 21 -10.03 3.31 9.32
N THR A 22 -11.00 3.49 10.21
CA THR A 22 -12.41 3.68 9.84
C THR A 22 -12.67 4.97 9.08
N THR A 23 -11.70 5.89 9.03
CA THR A 23 -11.83 7.18 8.32
C THR A 23 -11.30 7.12 6.88
N VAL A 24 -10.55 6.07 6.51
CA VAL A 24 -9.86 5.99 5.22
C VAL A 24 -10.83 6.10 4.03
N GLY A 25 -12.00 5.49 4.13
CA GLY A 25 -13.01 5.53 3.07
C GLY A 25 -13.55 6.94 2.81
N ASP A 26 -13.76 7.75 3.86
CA ASP A 26 -14.17 9.15 3.72
C ASP A 26 -13.05 10.02 3.15
N ILE A 27 -11.81 9.75 3.57
CA ILE A 27 -10.63 10.45 3.09
C ILE A 27 -10.42 10.18 1.59
N VAL A 28 -10.53 8.92 1.15
CA VAL A 28 -10.45 8.56 -0.27
C VAL A 28 -11.60 9.18 -1.08
N LEU A 29 -12.82 9.24 -0.52
CA LEU A 29 -13.97 9.88 -1.17
C LEU A 29 -13.73 11.37 -1.45
N GLU A 30 -12.98 12.09 -0.61
CA GLU A 30 -12.62 13.49 -0.91
C GLU A 30 -11.69 13.60 -2.12
N MET A 31 -10.69 12.72 -2.23
CA MET A 31 -9.82 12.65 -3.42
C MET A 31 -10.61 12.28 -4.67
N GLU A 32 -11.53 11.32 -4.56
CA GLU A 32 -12.36 10.88 -5.67
C GLU A 32 -13.26 11.99 -6.21
N ARG A 33 -13.91 12.76 -5.33
CA ARG A 33 -14.77 13.91 -5.73
C ARG A 33 -14.02 15.00 -6.51
N ARG A 34 -12.69 14.99 -6.47
CA ARG A 34 -11.81 15.94 -7.16
C ARG A 34 -11.04 15.28 -8.32
N ASP A 35 -11.45 14.08 -8.72
CA ASP A 35 -10.84 13.27 -9.77
C ASP A 35 -9.35 12.96 -9.52
N PHE A 36 -9.01 12.62 -8.28
CA PHE A 36 -7.67 12.19 -7.86
C PHE A 36 -6.53 13.13 -8.32
N PRO A 37 -6.50 14.38 -7.86
CA PRO A 37 -5.60 15.40 -8.38
C PRO A 37 -4.18 15.31 -7.77
N TYR A 38 -3.48 14.19 -7.99
CA TYR A 38 -2.21 13.80 -7.36
C TYR A 38 -1.13 14.90 -7.36
N LEU A 39 -0.82 15.46 -8.53
CA LEU A 39 0.27 16.44 -8.70
C LEU A 39 -0.18 17.90 -8.48
N THR A 40 -1.28 18.10 -7.75
CA THR A 40 -1.76 19.44 -7.39
C THR A 40 -1.38 19.78 -5.95
N LEU A 41 -1.46 21.06 -5.58
CA LEU A 41 -1.25 21.49 -4.19
C LEU A 41 -2.21 20.76 -3.22
N PHE A 42 -3.44 20.47 -3.67
CA PHE A 42 -4.39 19.70 -2.88
C PHE A 42 -3.92 18.25 -2.69
N GLY A 43 -3.54 17.57 -3.78
CA GLY A 43 -3.02 16.20 -3.72
C GLY A 43 -1.77 16.09 -2.85
N LEU A 44 -0.79 16.98 -3.03
CA LEU A 44 0.42 16.97 -2.20
C LEU A 44 0.11 17.18 -0.71
N LYS A 45 -0.85 18.05 -0.37
CA LYS A 45 -1.33 18.22 1.02
C LYS A 45 -2.01 16.95 1.54
N TYR A 46 -2.78 16.28 0.71
CA TYR A 46 -3.40 15.00 1.04
C TYR A 46 -2.34 13.93 1.35
N CYS A 47 -1.39 13.70 0.43
CA CYS A 47 -0.32 12.70 0.62
C CYS A 47 0.51 13.01 1.87
N LYS A 48 0.86 14.29 2.09
CA LYS A 48 1.60 14.71 3.27
C LYS A 48 0.83 14.45 4.56
N ARG A 49 -0.49 14.65 4.58
CA ARG A 49 -1.30 14.52 5.78
C ARG A 49 -1.64 13.07 6.13
N TYR A 50 -2.09 12.31 5.14
CA TYR A 50 -2.72 11.00 5.38
C TYR A 50 -1.82 9.79 5.10
N ILE A 51 -0.67 10.00 4.42
CA ILE A 51 0.30 8.93 4.16
C ILE A 51 1.59 9.24 4.90
N LEU A 52 2.32 10.29 4.48
CA LEU A 52 3.63 10.61 5.05
C LEU A 52 3.53 11.15 6.48
N GLY A 53 2.37 11.70 6.83
CA GLY A 53 2.05 12.26 8.15
C GLY A 53 1.61 11.23 9.18
N ASP A 54 1.17 10.04 8.74
CA ASP A 54 0.71 8.99 9.64
C ASP A 54 1.93 8.29 10.28
N GLU A 55 2.03 8.41 11.60
CA GLU A 55 3.14 7.85 12.37
C GLU A 55 3.21 6.32 12.25
N ARG A 56 2.07 5.63 12.16
CA ARG A 56 2.04 4.15 12.04
C ARG A 56 2.68 3.72 10.73
N ILE A 57 2.31 4.38 9.62
CA ILE A 57 2.87 4.12 8.29
C ILE A 57 4.36 4.43 8.28
N ARG A 58 4.73 5.60 8.82
CA ARG A 58 6.12 6.05 8.86
C ARG A 58 7.01 5.10 9.66
N ASP A 59 6.58 4.73 10.88
CA ASP A 59 7.31 3.82 11.75
C ASP A 59 7.56 2.47 11.06
N VAL A 60 6.56 1.92 10.36
CA VAL A 60 6.72 0.67 9.62
C VAL A 60 7.74 0.83 8.49
N ILE A 61 7.59 1.86 7.66
CA ILE A 61 8.46 2.09 6.51
C ILE A 61 9.91 2.31 6.97
N GLU A 62 10.15 3.22 7.90
CA GLU A 62 11.49 3.57 8.39
C GLU A 62 12.16 2.44 9.18
N SER A 63 11.37 1.50 9.71
CA SER A 63 11.92 0.34 10.41
C SER A 63 12.33 -0.82 9.49
N LEU A 64 11.84 -0.83 8.25
CA LEU A 64 12.00 -1.94 7.30
C LEU A 64 12.81 -1.56 6.08
N LEU A 65 12.77 -0.29 5.68
CA LEU A 65 13.54 0.27 4.60
C LEU A 65 14.54 1.27 5.19
N ASP A 66 15.75 1.31 4.63
CA ASP A 66 16.72 2.38 4.91
C ASP A 66 16.26 3.70 4.26
N GLU A 67 17.18 4.51 3.73
CA GLU A 67 16.82 5.69 2.94
C GLU A 67 15.86 5.31 1.80
N CYS A 68 14.62 5.78 1.90
CA CYS A 68 13.57 5.50 0.93
C CYS A 68 12.95 6.79 0.38
N SER A 69 12.32 6.67 -0.78
CA SER A 69 11.59 7.77 -1.41
C SER A 69 10.25 7.28 -1.96
N LEU A 70 9.31 8.22 -2.12
CA LEU A 70 8.04 7.92 -2.77
C LEU A 70 8.28 7.70 -4.27
N GLY A 71 8.22 6.44 -4.71
CA GLY A 71 8.42 6.07 -6.11
C GLY A 71 7.18 6.29 -6.99
N HIS A 72 6.05 5.70 -6.59
CA HIS A 72 4.80 5.78 -7.34
C HIS A 72 3.65 6.23 -6.45
N TRP A 73 2.77 7.06 -7.01
CA TRP A 73 1.50 7.41 -6.42
C TRP A 73 0.41 7.33 -7.48
N LEU A 74 -0.35 6.23 -7.46
CA LEU A 74 -1.21 5.80 -8.55
C LEU A 74 -2.62 5.47 -8.03
N ARG A 75 -3.60 5.57 -8.92
CA ARG A 75 -4.94 5.03 -8.72
C ARG A 75 -5.01 3.65 -9.35
N TYR A 76 -5.43 2.65 -8.58
CA TYR A 76 -5.82 1.36 -9.11
C TYR A 76 -7.35 1.25 -9.15
N ARG A 77 -7.85 0.57 -10.18
CA ARG A 77 -9.27 0.20 -10.30
C ARG A 77 -9.40 -1.30 -10.00
N ALA A 78 -10.59 -1.72 -9.62
CA ALA A 78 -10.89 -3.15 -9.54
C ALA A 78 -10.69 -3.79 -10.92
N LEU A 79 -10.01 -4.94 -10.94
CA LEU A 79 -9.78 -5.75 -12.13
C LEU A 79 -10.33 -7.16 -11.89
N PRO A 80 -11.66 -7.36 -12.01
CA PRO A 80 -12.28 -8.65 -11.74
C PRO A 80 -11.68 -9.76 -12.63
N GLY A 81 -11.37 -10.91 -12.03
CA GLY A 81 -10.80 -12.06 -12.73
C GLY A 81 -9.27 -12.00 -12.90
N HIS A 82 -8.61 -10.97 -12.39
CA HIS A 82 -7.15 -10.83 -12.41
C HIS A 82 -6.57 -10.83 -10.99
N ILE A 83 -5.35 -11.33 -10.86
CA ILE A 83 -4.54 -11.20 -9.65
C ILE A 83 -3.47 -10.16 -9.94
N GLU A 84 -3.53 -9.05 -9.21
CA GLU A 84 -2.54 -7.99 -9.32
C GLU A 84 -1.34 -8.27 -8.42
N CYS A 85 -0.14 -8.18 -9.00
CA CYS A 85 1.13 -8.30 -8.28
C CYS A 85 1.93 -7.02 -8.49
N PHE A 86 2.09 -6.22 -7.44
CA PHE A 86 2.80 -4.94 -7.56
C PHE A 86 4.31 -5.10 -7.69
N ARG A 87 4.86 -6.22 -7.21
CA ARG A 87 6.28 -6.56 -7.29
C ARG A 87 6.44 -8.08 -7.41
N ARG A 88 7.54 -8.48 -8.03
CA ARG A 88 7.99 -9.87 -8.04
C ARG A 88 8.34 -10.32 -6.62
N GLY A 89 7.93 -11.53 -6.25
CA GLY A 89 8.29 -12.18 -5.00
C GLY A 89 9.52 -13.09 -5.14
N GLY A 90 9.77 -13.89 -4.11
CA GLY A 90 10.85 -14.86 -4.06
C GLY A 90 12.11 -14.35 -3.37
N LYS A 91 13.03 -15.27 -3.07
CA LYS A 91 14.26 -14.99 -2.29
C LYS A 91 15.12 -13.88 -2.90
N GLU A 92 15.17 -13.79 -4.23
CA GLU A 92 15.99 -12.80 -4.94
C GLU A 92 15.36 -11.40 -4.97
N ALA A 93 14.03 -11.28 -4.78
CA ALA A 93 13.36 -9.99 -4.80
C ALA A 93 13.77 -9.12 -3.61
N GLY A 94 13.82 -9.71 -2.41
CA GLY A 94 14.10 -9.03 -1.15
C GLY A 94 13.07 -7.95 -0.80
N LEU A 95 13.23 -7.35 0.39
CA LEU A 95 12.37 -6.24 0.84
C LEU A 95 12.94 -4.91 0.36
N ARG A 96 12.51 -4.46 -0.83
CA ARG A 96 13.00 -3.21 -1.45
C ARG A 96 11.94 -2.14 -1.63
N VAL A 97 10.66 -2.54 -1.56
CA VAL A 97 9.52 -1.66 -1.79
C VAL A 97 8.43 -2.04 -0.81
N LEU A 98 7.84 -1.03 -0.18
CA LEU A 98 6.59 -1.14 0.56
C LEU A 98 5.54 -0.31 -0.16
N ILE A 99 4.30 -0.78 -0.11
CA ILE A 99 3.17 -0.12 -0.77
C ILE A 99 2.11 0.14 0.28
N VAL A 100 1.64 1.38 0.32
CA VAL A 100 0.54 1.79 1.18
C VAL A 100 -0.72 1.86 0.33
N HIS A 101 -1.69 1.00 0.62
CA HIS A 101 -2.99 1.00 -0.04
C HIS A 101 -4.03 1.68 0.85
N GLN A 102 -4.73 2.66 0.29
CA GLN A 102 -5.96 3.21 0.87
C GLN A 102 -7.14 2.73 0.02
N PHE A 103 -8.07 2.03 0.65
CA PHE A 103 -9.25 1.50 -0.04
C PHE A 103 -10.40 2.50 -0.02
N CYS A 104 -11.14 2.59 -1.13
CA CYS A 104 -12.37 3.34 -1.17
C CYS A 104 -13.46 2.64 -0.35
N LYS A 105 -14.55 3.35 -0.08
CA LYS A 105 -15.73 2.72 0.53
C LYS A 105 -16.21 1.55 -0.33
N ASP A 106 -16.71 0.53 0.36
CA ASP A 106 -17.29 -0.68 -0.24
C ASP A 106 -16.30 -1.48 -1.12
N ALA A 107 -15.00 -1.22 -1.00
CA ALA A 107 -13.98 -2.02 -1.66
C ALA A 107 -13.86 -3.39 -0.98
N GLU A 108 -13.84 -4.44 -1.79
CA GLU A 108 -13.54 -5.80 -1.37
C GLU A 108 -12.24 -6.24 -2.04
N VAL A 109 -11.31 -6.77 -1.24
CA VAL A 109 -10.00 -7.24 -1.70
C VAL A 109 -9.70 -8.58 -1.06
N GLU A 110 -9.27 -9.53 -1.88
CA GLU A 110 -8.72 -10.80 -1.42
C GLU A 110 -7.20 -10.74 -1.55
N ILE A 111 -6.49 -11.04 -0.47
CA ILE A 111 -5.03 -11.01 -0.42
C ILE A 111 -4.49 -12.42 -0.21
N TRP A 112 -3.57 -12.83 -1.07
CA TRP A 112 -2.89 -14.12 -0.98
C TRP A 112 -1.71 -14.02 0.00
N HIS A 113 -1.93 -14.49 1.22
CA HIS A 113 -0.94 -14.49 2.29
C HIS A 113 0.35 -15.20 1.87
N GLY A 114 1.49 -14.56 2.15
CA GLY A 114 2.83 -15.11 1.87
C GLY A 114 3.21 -15.15 0.40
N SER A 115 2.39 -14.58 -0.50
CA SER A 115 2.66 -14.57 -1.95
C SER A 115 3.98 -13.91 -2.32
N HIS A 116 4.46 -12.93 -1.54
CA HIS A 116 5.77 -12.28 -1.71
C HIS A 116 6.96 -13.23 -1.55
N LEU A 117 6.77 -14.39 -0.92
CA LEU A 117 7.83 -15.40 -0.75
C LEU A 117 8.05 -16.26 -2.01
N TYR A 118 7.17 -16.16 -2.99
CA TYR A 118 7.19 -16.99 -4.20
C TYR A 118 7.46 -16.14 -5.44
N ASP A 119 8.35 -16.63 -6.31
CA ASP A 119 8.52 -16.08 -7.66
C ASP A 119 7.42 -16.64 -8.56
N LEU A 120 6.27 -15.98 -8.54
CA LEU A 120 5.11 -16.37 -9.34
C LEU A 120 5.31 -15.96 -10.81
N PRO A 121 4.80 -16.76 -11.77
CA PRO A 121 4.77 -16.34 -13.16
C PRO A 121 3.88 -15.10 -13.29
N ILE A 122 4.45 -14.01 -13.82
CA ILE A 122 3.77 -12.74 -14.03
C ILE A 122 3.78 -12.36 -15.51
N THR A 123 2.75 -11.65 -15.92
CA THR A 123 2.72 -10.90 -17.19
C THR A 123 2.82 -9.42 -16.87
N GLU A 124 3.43 -8.63 -17.74
CA GLU A 124 3.40 -7.17 -17.59
C GLU A 124 1.93 -6.70 -17.60
N GLY A 125 1.57 -5.91 -16.58
CA GLY A 125 0.27 -5.25 -16.49
C GLY A 125 0.11 -4.19 -17.59
N VAL A 126 -1.12 -3.93 -17.99
CA VAL A 126 -1.48 -2.95 -19.03
C VAL A 126 -1.50 -1.53 -18.49
#